data_AF-A0A090RVM3-F1
#
_entry.id   AF-A0A090RVM3-F1
#
_cell.length_a   1.000
_cell.length_b   1.000
_cell.length_c   1.000
_cell.angle_alpha   90.00
_cell.angle_beta   90.00
_cell.angle_gamma   90.00
#
_symmetry.space_group_name_H-M   'P 1'
#
loop_
_entity.id
_entity.type
_entity.pdbx_description
1 polymer ?
#
loop_
_entity_poly.entity_id
_entity_poly.type
_entity_poly.pdbx_seq_one_letter_code
_entity_poly.pdbx_strand_id
1 'polypeptide(L)'
;MGDTGPCGPCTEIFYDHGEHIWGGRPGTPEEDGDRFIEIWNNVFMQFNRHADGTMEPLPKPSVDTGMGIERISAIMQGVHSNYEIDVFQTLIKAAAEVIGYKDLSNQSLRVIADHIRSCSFLIVDGVMPSNEGRGYVLRRIIRRAVRHGNKLGAQGAFFYKLVGTLASVMGTAGEELKKQQAVVEKVLRIEEENFGRTLERGMTILTEALDNLGDEKVLDGETVFKLYDTYGFPADLTNDVARERELLSMKKVLRRQWKLSANVRVKLASLVLITMPRLKLILILNSVVTQAQKAAAQWQLCLLKAMKWKHSLLATKRLWFLKRHRSTQSRAVNVVTLAF
;
A
#
# COMPACT_ATOMS: atom_id res chain seq x y z
N MET A 1 -11.68 -8.40 6.25
CA MET A 1 -12.06 -7.66 5.03
C MET A 1 -11.66 -6.18 5.08
N GLY A 2 -12.04 -5.42 6.12
CA GLY A 2 -11.62 -4.03 6.29
C GLY A 2 -12.02 -3.47 7.66
N ASP A 3 -12.04 -2.14 7.81
CA ASP A 3 -12.48 -1.49 9.05
C ASP A 3 -13.96 -1.76 9.38
N THR A 4 -14.76 -2.03 8.35
CA THR A 4 -16.17 -2.42 8.44
C THR A 4 -16.44 -3.66 7.59
N GLY A 5 -17.54 -4.35 7.86
CA GLY A 5 -18.03 -5.49 7.05
C GLY A 5 -17.92 -6.84 7.75
N PRO A 6 -18.23 -7.93 7.04
CA PRO A 6 -18.20 -9.29 7.57
C PRO A 6 -16.82 -9.69 8.12
N CYS A 7 -16.81 -10.33 9.29
CA CYS A 7 -15.63 -10.82 9.98
C CYS A 7 -15.96 -11.95 10.97
N GLY A 8 -14.93 -12.58 11.51
CA GLY A 8 -15.07 -13.62 12.51
C GLY A 8 -13.73 -14.21 12.92
N PRO A 9 -13.71 -15.15 13.88
CA PRO A 9 -12.52 -15.91 14.21
C PRO A 9 -12.08 -16.76 13.00
N CYS A 10 -10.78 -17.05 12.92
CA CYS A 10 -10.22 -17.88 11.86
C CYS A 10 -9.35 -19.01 12.43
N THR A 11 -9.13 -20.02 11.59
CA THR A 11 -8.08 -21.02 11.76
C THR A 11 -7.21 -21.04 10.51
N GLU A 12 -5.90 -21.02 10.71
CA GLU A 12 -4.90 -20.90 9.65
C GLU A 12 -4.04 -22.15 9.61
N ILE A 13 -3.74 -22.62 8.39
CA ILE A 13 -2.93 -23.81 8.12
C ILE A 13 -1.56 -23.34 7.62
N PHE A 14 -0.52 -23.80 8.30
CA PHE A 14 0.88 -23.49 7.99
C PHE A 14 1.61 -24.73 7.47
N TYR A 15 2.59 -24.51 6.59
CA TYR A 15 3.48 -25.55 6.08
C TYR A 15 4.92 -25.29 6.52
N ASP A 16 5.59 -26.34 7.00
CA ASP A 16 7.02 -26.29 7.38
C ASP A 16 7.88 -26.60 6.16
N HIS A 17 8.61 -25.61 5.65
CA HIS A 17 9.55 -25.79 4.54
C HIS A 17 10.87 -26.47 4.96
N GLY A 18 11.09 -26.69 6.25
CA GLY A 18 12.23 -27.46 6.78
C GLY A 18 13.22 -26.63 7.60
N GLU A 19 14.03 -27.31 8.40
CA GLU A 19 14.97 -26.70 9.36
C GLU A 19 16.11 -25.88 8.74
N HIS A 20 16.36 -26.07 7.44
CA HIS A 20 17.37 -25.31 6.70
C HIS A 20 16.94 -23.86 6.39
N ILE A 21 15.70 -23.50 6.72
CA ILE A 21 15.14 -22.17 6.54
C ILE A 21 14.92 -21.54 7.91
N TRP A 22 15.32 -20.28 8.05
CA TRP A 22 15.14 -19.55 9.30
C TRP A 22 13.66 -19.22 9.54
N GLY A 23 13.18 -19.46 10.76
CA GLY A 23 11.83 -19.13 11.19
C GLY A 23 11.29 -20.07 12.25
N GLY A 24 10.43 -19.53 13.11
CA GLY A 24 9.74 -20.24 14.17
C GLY A 24 8.27 -20.49 13.84
N ARG A 25 7.61 -21.28 14.68
CA ARG A 25 6.17 -21.54 14.55
C ARG A 25 5.35 -20.26 14.79
N PRO A 26 4.11 -20.18 14.27
CA PRO A 26 3.19 -19.10 14.63
C PRO A 26 3.03 -18.97 16.15
N GLY A 27 3.05 -17.74 16.65
CA GLY A 27 3.01 -17.40 18.07
C GLY A 27 4.38 -17.35 18.76
N THR A 28 5.49 -17.57 18.04
CA THR A 28 6.86 -17.49 18.59
C THR A 28 7.55 -16.18 18.17
N PRO A 29 8.63 -15.75 18.85
CA PRO A 29 9.37 -14.54 18.46
C PRO A 29 9.96 -14.58 17.04
N GLU A 30 10.08 -15.76 16.44
CA GLU A 30 10.63 -15.98 15.10
C GLU A 30 9.52 -16.29 14.07
N GLU A 31 8.25 -16.04 14.40
CA GLU A 31 7.10 -16.34 13.52
C GLU A 31 7.13 -15.62 12.17
N ASP A 32 7.87 -14.51 12.07
CA ASP A 32 8.05 -13.72 10.85
C ASP A 32 9.07 -14.34 9.86
N GLY A 33 9.68 -15.48 10.21
CA GLY A 33 10.60 -16.18 9.32
C GLY A 33 9.89 -16.98 8.23
N ASP A 34 10.61 -17.26 7.15
CA ASP A 34 10.04 -17.92 5.96
C ASP A 34 9.90 -19.46 6.13
N ARG A 35 10.30 -20.05 7.26
CA ARG A 35 10.17 -21.50 7.47
C ARG A 35 8.72 -21.99 7.51
N PHE A 36 7.89 -21.35 8.33
CA PHE A 36 6.48 -21.73 8.53
C PHE A 36 5.58 -20.76 7.76
N ILE A 37 5.23 -21.11 6.53
CA ILE A 37 4.42 -20.24 5.67
C ILE A 37 2.95 -20.56 5.85
N GLU A 38 2.13 -19.52 6.06
CA GLU A 38 0.67 -19.60 6.04
C GLU A 38 0.20 -19.99 4.61
N ILE A 39 -0.53 -21.08 4.47
CA ILE A 39 -1.01 -21.57 3.17
C ILE A 39 -2.49 -21.27 3.00
N TRP A 40 -3.29 -21.50 4.04
CA TRP A 40 -4.75 -21.48 3.94
C TRP A 40 -5.38 -20.90 5.20
N ASN A 41 -6.16 -19.84 5.02
CA ASN A 41 -6.96 -19.22 6.07
C ASN A 41 -8.42 -19.65 5.95
N ASN A 42 -9.00 -20.12 7.05
CA ASN A 42 -10.41 -20.52 7.15
C ASN A 42 -11.11 -19.62 8.16
N VAL A 43 -11.86 -18.63 7.67
CA VAL A 43 -12.59 -17.66 8.47
C VAL A 43 -14.00 -18.17 8.72
N PHE A 44 -14.36 -18.31 9.99
CA PHE A 44 -15.72 -18.60 10.41
C PHE A 44 -16.44 -17.27 10.60
N MET A 45 -17.15 -16.81 9.57
CA MET A 45 -17.85 -15.53 9.56
C MET A 45 -18.99 -15.54 10.59
N GLN A 46 -18.89 -14.65 11.58
CA GLN A 46 -19.82 -14.56 12.71
C GLN A 46 -20.42 -13.18 12.90
N PHE A 47 -19.71 -12.13 12.50
CA PHE A 47 -20.07 -10.75 12.81
C PHE A 47 -19.98 -9.85 11.58
N ASN A 48 -20.74 -8.76 11.58
CA ASN A 48 -20.56 -7.60 10.76
C ASN A 48 -20.01 -6.46 11.63
N ARG A 49 -18.82 -5.97 11.30
CA ARG A 49 -18.17 -4.87 12.02
C ARG A 49 -18.68 -3.52 11.50
N HIS A 50 -19.12 -2.66 12.42
CA HIS A 50 -19.54 -1.29 12.11
C HIS A 50 -18.40 -0.29 12.27
N ALA A 51 -18.59 0.92 11.73
CA ALA A 51 -17.57 1.99 11.73
C ALA A 51 -17.19 2.47 13.15
N ASP A 52 -18.06 2.28 14.13
CA ASP A 52 -17.79 2.57 15.54
C ASP A 52 -17.06 1.43 16.28
N GLY A 53 -16.78 0.32 15.57
CA GLY A 53 -16.11 -0.86 16.08
C GLY A 53 -17.04 -1.88 16.72
N THR A 54 -18.35 -1.64 16.74
CA THR A 54 -19.32 -2.63 17.23
C THR A 54 -19.40 -3.83 16.29
N MET A 55 -19.67 -5.01 16.86
CA MET A 55 -19.75 -6.29 16.14
C MET A 55 -21.18 -6.81 16.23
N GLU A 56 -21.91 -6.78 15.13
CA GLU A 56 -23.28 -7.29 15.04
C GLU A 56 -23.26 -8.74 14.55
N PRO A 57 -23.91 -9.70 15.21
CA PRO A 57 -23.99 -11.08 14.72
C PRO A 57 -24.60 -11.17 13.32
N LEU A 58 -23.99 -11.97 12.44
CA LEU A 58 -24.55 -12.25 11.12
C LEU A 58 -25.81 -13.11 11.25
N PRO A 59 -26.80 -12.98 10.34
CA PRO A 59 -28.03 -13.78 10.39
C PRO A 59 -27.78 -15.28 10.32
N LYS A 60 -26.73 -15.70 9.61
CA LYS A 60 -26.31 -17.10 9.47
C LYS A 60 -24.78 -17.19 9.55
N PRO A 61 -24.23 -18.00 10.46
CA PRO A 61 -22.81 -18.34 10.43
C PRO A 61 -22.43 -18.88 9.06
N SER A 62 -21.33 -18.39 8.51
CA SER A 62 -20.84 -18.73 7.17
C SER A 62 -19.35 -19.04 7.20
N VAL A 63 -18.82 -19.61 6.12
CA VAL A 63 -17.39 -19.92 5.99
C VAL A 63 -16.83 -19.16 4.79
N ASP A 64 -15.71 -18.49 5.00
CA ASP A 64 -14.92 -17.82 3.97
C ASP A 64 -13.48 -18.35 4.06
N THR A 65 -12.97 -18.94 2.98
CA THR A 65 -11.63 -19.54 2.98
C THR A 65 -10.77 -18.96 1.86
N GLY A 66 -9.50 -18.69 2.15
CA GLY A 66 -8.53 -18.22 1.17
C GLY A 66 -7.24 -19.03 1.24
N MET A 67 -6.84 -19.61 0.10
CA MET A 67 -5.55 -20.28 -0.07
C MET A 67 -4.75 -19.58 -1.15
N GLY A 68 -3.49 -19.26 -0.86
CA GLY A 68 -2.60 -18.62 -1.83
C GLY A 68 -2.15 -19.61 -2.91
N ILE A 69 -2.63 -19.44 -4.16
CA ILE A 69 -2.33 -20.37 -5.25
C ILE A 69 -0.84 -20.49 -5.52
N GLU A 70 -0.09 -19.38 -5.42
CA GLU A 70 1.37 -19.38 -5.63
C GLU A 70 2.11 -20.08 -4.49
N ARG A 71 1.61 -19.96 -3.24
CA ARG A 71 2.20 -20.61 -2.06
C ARG A 71 2.02 -22.13 -2.12
N ILE A 72 0.80 -22.60 -2.40
CA ILE A 72 0.56 -24.04 -2.57
C ILE A 72 1.29 -24.60 -3.80
N SER A 73 1.41 -23.82 -4.88
CA SER A 73 2.19 -24.21 -6.06
C SER A 73 3.67 -24.38 -5.74
N ALA A 74 4.26 -23.53 -4.91
CA ALA A 74 5.65 -23.68 -4.46
C ALA A 74 5.85 -25.03 -3.76
N ILE A 75 4.97 -25.38 -2.82
CA ILE A 75 4.99 -26.67 -2.13
C ILE A 75 4.85 -27.84 -3.12
N MET A 76 3.86 -27.78 -4.00
CA MET A 76 3.58 -28.86 -4.98
C MET A 76 4.70 -29.05 -6.00
N GLN A 77 5.44 -27.99 -6.32
CA GLN A 77 6.60 -28.02 -7.22
C GLN A 77 7.91 -28.31 -6.47
N GLY A 78 7.88 -28.50 -5.15
CA GLY A 78 9.06 -28.81 -4.34
C GLY A 78 10.06 -27.64 -4.22
N VAL A 79 9.58 -26.40 -4.37
CA VAL A 79 10.39 -25.18 -4.24
C VAL A 79 9.97 -24.38 -3.01
N HIS A 80 10.84 -23.49 -2.54
CA HIS A 80 10.57 -22.73 -1.32
C HIS A 80 9.88 -21.40 -1.61
N SER A 81 10.34 -20.66 -2.61
CA SER A 81 9.84 -19.34 -2.92
C SER A 81 8.73 -19.38 -3.96
N ASN A 82 7.70 -18.53 -3.79
CA ASN A 82 6.70 -18.28 -4.85
C ASN A 82 7.35 -17.88 -6.17
N TYR A 83 8.51 -17.22 -6.16
CA TYR A 83 9.20 -16.79 -7.37
C TYR A 83 9.92 -17.92 -8.12
N GLU A 84 10.01 -19.10 -7.52
CA GLU A 84 10.63 -20.29 -8.13
C GLU A 84 9.62 -21.15 -8.89
N ILE A 85 8.32 -20.88 -8.77
CA ILE A 85 7.30 -21.61 -9.52
C ILE A 85 7.37 -21.29 -11.02
N ASP A 86 6.91 -22.23 -11.83
CA ASP A 86 6.81 -22.17 -13.29
C ASP A 86 6.32 -20.81 -13.86
N VAL A 87 5.21 -20.29 -13.33
CA VAL A 87 4.63 -19.00 -13.76
C VAL A 87 5.60 -17.84 -13.55
N PHE A 88 6.21 -17.75 -12.36
CA PHE A 88 7.14 -16.67 -12.05
C PHE A 88 8.48 -16.83 -12.75
N GLN A 89 9.00 -18.05 -12.88
CA GLN A 89 10.24 -18.30 -13.61
C GLN A 89 10.13 -17.89 -15.08
N THR A 90 8.98 -18.14 -15.71
CA THR A 90 8.72 -17.69 -17.08
C THR A 90 8.64 -16.17 -17.18
N LEU A 91 7.95 -15.51 -16.23
CA LEU A 91 7.86 -14.04 -16.19
C LEU A 91 9.20 -13.36 -15.90
N ILE A 92 10.01 -13.91 -14.98
CA ILE A 92 11.33 -13.40 -14.62
C ILE A 92 12.29 -13.50 -15.82
N LYS A 93 12.27 -14.62 -16.55
CA LYS A 93 13.04 -14.79 -17.79
C LYS A 93 12.63 -13.77 -18.84
N ALA A 94 11.34 -13.60 -19.09
CA ALA A 94 10.86 -12.59 -20.03
C ALA A 94 11.23 -11.16 -19.61
N ALA A 95 11.16 -10.84 -18.31
CA ALA A 95 11.62 -9.55 -17.77
C ALA A 95 13.11 -9.33 -18.03
N ALA A 96 13.94 -10.34 -17.79
CA ALA A 96 15.37 -10.27 -18.04
C ALA A 96 15.68 -10.08 -19.54
N GLU A 97 14.97 -10.79 -20.42
CA GLU A 97 15.10 -10.69 -21.89
C GLU A 97 14.74 -9.29 -22.41
N VAL A 98 13.59 -8.74 -22.02
CA VAL A 98 13.16 -7.41 -22.53
C VAL A 98 14.04 -6.27 -22.02
N ILE A 99 14.71 -6.47 -20.87
CA ILE A 99 15.67 -5.51 -20.29
C ILE A 99 17.07 -5.70 -20.88
N GLY A 100 17.43 -6.91 -21.29
CA GLY A 100 18.80 -7.28 -21.65
C GLY A 100 19.68 -7.59 -20.43
N TYR A 101 19.10 -8.04 -19.33
CA TYR A 101 19.80 -8.37 -18.08
C TYR A 101 20.05 -9.88 -17.98
N LYS A 102 21.24 -10.29 -17.51
CA LYS A 102 21.64 -11.72 -17.50
C LYS A 102 21.42 -12.43 -16.17
N ASP A 103 21.53 -11.72 -15.06
CA ASP A 103 21.42 -12.33 -13.72
C ASP A 103 19.95 -12.47 -13.30
N LEU A 104 19.42 -13.69 -13.42
CA LEU A 104 18.03 -14.00 -13.07
C LEU A 104 17.76 -13.99 -11.55
N SER A 105 18.82 -13.98 -10.72
CA SER A 105 18.67 -14.00 -9.25
C SER A 105 18.31 -12.63 -8.67
N ASN A 106 18.50 -11.56 -9.45
CA ASN A 106 18.30 -10.19 -8.99
C ASN A 106 16.85 -9.92 -8.56
N GLN A 107 16.68 -9.43 -7.33
CA GLN A 107 15.38 -9.14 -6.73
C GLN A 107 14.51 -8.18 -7.57
N SER A 108 15.13 -7.29 -8.35
CA SER A 108 14.39 -6.34 -9.20
C SER A 108 13.56 -7.06 -10.27
N LEU A 109 14.01 -8.20 -10.78
CA LEU A 109 13.22 -9.00 -11.73
C LEU A 109 11.97 -9.58 -11.07
N ARG A 110 12.06 -10.00 -9.80
CA ARG A 110 10.92 -10.50 -9.02
C ARG A 110 9.87 -9.41 -8.80
N VAL A 111 10.32 -8.18 -8.49
CA VAL A 111 9.43 -7.01 -8.34
C VAL A 111 8.73 -6.68 -9.65
N ILE A 112 9.45 -6.68 -10.77
CA ILE A 112 8.86 -6.40 -12.09
C ILE A 112 7.83 -7.48 -12.47
N ALA A 113 8.13 -8.76 -12.24
CA ALA A 113 7.22 -9.88 -12.51
C ALA A 113 5.94 -9.81 -11.66
N ASP A 114 6.03 -9.39 -10.40
CA ASP A 114 4.85 -9.15 -9.56
C ASP A 114 4.03 -7.94 -10.02
N HIS A 115 4.72 -6.84 -10.33
CA HIS A 115 4.06 -5.60 -10.70
C HIS A 115 3.34 -5.71 -12.05
N ILE A 116 3.87 -6.45 -13.04
CA ILE A 116 3.16 -6.63 -14.31
C ILE A 116 1.82 -7.35 -14.11
N ARG A 117 1.75 -8.33 -13.19
CA ARG A 117 0.51 -9.03 -12.84
C ARG A 117 -0.53 -8.04 -12.32
N SER A 118 -0.21 -7.34 -11.23
CA SER A 118 -1.15 -6.42 -10.59
C SER A 118 -1.55 -5.26 -11.50
N CYS A 119 -0.59 -4.64 -12.21
CA CYS A 119 -0.89 -3.55 -13.13
C CYS A 119 -1.78 -3.99 -14.29
N SER A 120 -1.51 -5.15 -14.90
CA SER A 120 -2.28 -5.63 -16.04
C SER A 120 -3.73 -5.93 -15.65
N PHE A 121 -3.95 -6.67 -14.57
CA PHE A 121 -5.30 -7.01 -14.12
C PHE A 121 -6.08 -5.80 -13.60
N LEU A 122 -5.43 -4.83 -12.94
CA LEU A 122 -6.08 -3.57 -12.58
C LEU A 122 -6.60 -2.82 -13.81
N ILE A 123 -5.85 -2.80 -14.90
CA ILE A 123 -6.26 -2.14 -16.15
C ILE A 123 -7.41 -2.92 -16.82
N VAL A 124 -7.34 -4.25 -16.83
CA VAL A 124 -8.44 -5.12 -17.31
C VAL A 124 -9.75 -4.85 -16.56
N ASP A 125 -9.66 -4.62 -15.26
CA ASP A 125 -10.80 -4.27 -14.39
C ASP A 125 -11.23 -2.78 -14.49
N GLY A 126 -10.66 -2.03 -15.45
CA GLY A 126 -11.04 -0.66 -15.76
C GLY A 126 -10.34 0.43 -14.93
N VAL A 127 -9.29 0.09 -14.17
CA VAL A 127 -8.51 1.10 -13.44
C VAL A 127 -7.51 1.76 -14.38
N MET A 128 -7.60 3.08 -14.51
CA MET A 128 -6.67 3.88 -15.32
C MET A 128 -5.69 4.65 -14.43
N PRO A 129 -4.41 4.83 -14.83
CA PRO A 129 -3.44 5.63 -14.08
C PRO A 129 -3.95 7.06 -13.86
N SER A 130 -3.89 7.54 -12.61
CA SER A 130 -4.34 8.88 -12.23
C SER A 130 -3.55 9.42 -11.03
N ASN A 131 -3.85 10.65 -10.58
CA ASN A 131 -3.24 11.24 -9.38
C ASN A 131 -4.05 11.02 -8.10
N GLU A 132 -5.20 10.33 -8.16
CA GLU A 132 -6.09 10.14 -7.00
C GLU A 132 -6.69 8.73 -6.94
N GLY A 133 -7.03 8.28 -5.72
CA GLY A 133 -7.75 7.02 -5.50
C GLY A 133 -7.03 5.78 -6.07
N ARG A 134 -7.81 4.89 -6.69
CA ARG A 134 -7.30 3.62 -7.26
C ARG A 134 -6.29 3.84 -8.39
N GLY A 135 -6.51 4.85 -9.23
CA GLY A 135 -5.61 5.17 -10.34
C GLY A 135 -4.24 5.65 -9.88
N TYR A 136 -4.16 6.30 -8.71
CA TYR A 136 -2.89 6.66 -8.09
C TYR A 136 -2.10 5.44 -7.59
N VAL A 137 -2.79 4.44 -7.03
CA VAL A 137 -2.14 3.19 -6.62
C VAL A 137 -1.58 2.47 -7.85
N LEU A 138 -2.34 2.34 -8.92
CA LEU A 138 -1.86 1.77 -10.18
C LEU A 138 -0.63 2.52 -10.71
N ARG A 139 -0.70 3.86 -10.79
CA ARG A 139 0.42 4.72 -11.20
C ARG A 139 1.67 4.47 -10.37
N ARG A 140 1.55 4.32 -9.05
CA ARG A 140 2.67 4.04 -8.14
C ARG A 140 3.35 2.72 -8.45
N ILE A 141 2.56 1.65 -8.64
CA ILE A 141 3.09 0.31 -8.92
C ILE A 141 3.81 0.29 -10.27
N ILE A 142 3.23 0.91 -11.31
CA ILE A 142 3.87 1.05 -12.63
C ILE A 142 5.22 1.76 -12.49
N ARG A 143 5.26 2.93 -11.84
CA ARG A 143 6.49 3.73 -11.69
C ARG A 143 7.57 3.00 -10.88
N ARG A 144 7.17 2.22 -9.87
CA ARG A 144 8.10 1.36 -9.12
C ARG A 144 8.69 0.26 -10.00
N ALA A 145 7.89 -0.40 -10.84
CA ALA A 145 8.38 -1.40 -11.80
C ALA A 145 9.37 -0.77 -12.79
N VAL A 146 9.04 0.39 -13.35
CA VAL A 146 9.89 1.12 -14.29
C VAL A 146 11.22 1.54 -13.64
N ARG A 147 11.20 1.97 -12.37
CA ARG A 147 12.43 2.25 -11.59
C ARG A 147 13.30 1.01 -11.45
N HIS A 148 12.72 -0.14 -11.12
CA HIS A 148 13.47 -1.40 -11.04
C HIS A 148 14.06 -1.79 -12.40
N GLY A 149 13.35 -1.57 -13.51
CA GLY A 149 13.90 -1.77 -14.85
C GLY A 149 15.08 -0.84 -15.16
N ASN A 150 14.95 0.45 -14.84
CA ASN A 150 16.04 1.41 -15.01
C ASN A 150 17.27 1.04 -14.17
N LYS A 151 17.09 0.58 -12.93
CA LYS A 151 18.16 0.05 -12.07
C LYS A 151 18.89 -1.14 -12.71
N LEU A 152 18.20 -1.95 -13.51
CA LEU A 152 18.78 -3.07 -14.25
C LEU A 152 19.37 -2.66 -15.62
N GLY A 153 19.27 -1.38 -16.00
CA GLY A 153 19.83 -0.86 -17.25
C GLY A 153 18.86 -0.87 -18.44
N ALA A 154 17.55 -1.02 -18.22
CA ALA A 154 16.56 -1.03 -19.30
C ALA A 154 16.65 0.23 -20.18
N GLN A 155 16.62 0.02 -21.50
CA GLN A 155 16.64 1.10 -22.49
C GLN A 155 15.26 1.28 -23.12
N GLY A 156 14.66 2.45 -22.93
CA GLY A 156 13.32 2.76 -23.41
C GLY A 156 12.21 1.99 -22.68
N ALA A 157 11.01 1.97 -23.27
CA ALA A 157 9.86 1.29 -22.69
C ALA A 157 9.97 -0.23 -22.83
N PHE A 158 9.85 -0.95 -21.71
CA PHE A 158 9.95 -2.41 -21.65
C PHE A 158 8.74 -3.06 -20.96
N PHE A 159 8.10 -2.36 -20.02
CA PHE A 159 7.16 -2.97 -19.09
C PHE A 159 5.92 -3.53 -19.80
N TYR A 160 5.40 -2.80 -20.80
CA TYR A 160 4.26 -3.25 -21.60
C TYR A 160 4.54 -4.53 -22.39
N LYS A 161 5.81 -4.84 -22.72
CA LYS A 161 6.18 -6.03 -23.50
C LYS A 161 5.94 -7.34 -22.73
N LEU A 162 5.78 -7.25 -21.41
CA LEU A 162 5.53 -8.40 -20.54
C LEU A 162 4.06 -8.85 -20.53
N VAL A 163 3.13 -8.05 -21.05
CA VAL A 163 1.70 -8.35 -21.02
C VAL A 163 1.38 -9.64 -21.80
N GLY A 164 1.98 -9.83 -22.97
CA GLY A 164 1.79 -11.04 -23.77
C GLY A 164 2.26 -12.30 -23.05
N THR A 165 3.46 -12.27 -22.45
CA THR A 165 3.97 -13.39 -21.65
C THR A 165 3.07 -13.67 -20.45
N LEU A 166 2.65 -12.62 -19.74
CA LEU A 166 1.72 -12.74 -18.61
C LEU A 166 0.41 -13.42 -19.02
N ALA A 167 -0.20 -12.97 -20.12
CA ALA A 167 -1.44 -13.54 -20.63
C ALA A 167 -1.28 -15.03 -20.98
N SER A 168 -0.11 -15.44 -21.47
CA SER A 168 0.21 -16.84 -21.75
C SER A 168 0.28 -17.69 -20.48
N VAL A 169 1.10 -17.28 -19.49
CA VAL A 169 1.35 -18.08 -18.28
C VAL A 169 0.15 -18.16 -17.33
N MET A 170 -0.78 -17.20 -17.41
CA MET A 170 -2.01 -17.22 -16.59
C MET A 170 -3.06 -18.21 -17.11
N GLY A 171 -2.85 -18.87 -18.26
CA GLY A 171 -3.77 -19.87 -18.80
C GLY A 171 -5.19 -19.32 -18.99
N THR A 172 -6.18 -20.00 -18.42
CA THR A 172 -7.60 -19.60 -18.47
C THR A 172 -7.89 -18.35 -17.64
N ALA A 173 -7.18 -18.15 -16.52
CA ALA A 173 -7.29 -16.92 -15.71
C ALA A 173 -6.82 -15.67 -16.47
N GLY A 174 -6.05 -15.84 -17.55
CA GLY A 174 -5.58 -14.77 -18.43
C GLY A 174 -6.49 -14.46 -19.62
N GLU A 175 -7.64 -15.12 -19.79
CA GLU A 175 -8.49 -14.95 -20.98
C GLU A 175 -8.96 -13.51 -21.19
N GLU A 176 -9.39 -12.85 -20.12
CA GLU A 176 -9.84 -11.46 -20.20
C GLU A 176 -8.68 -10.50 -20.50
N LEU A 177 -7.50 -10.80 -19.95
CA LEU A 177 -6.27 -10.08 -20.28
C LEU A 177 -5.90 -10.23 -21.77
N LYS A 178 -6.06 -11.43 -22.36
CA LYS A 178 -5.82 -11.65 -23.79
C LYS A 178 -6.74 -10.79 -24.66
N LYS A 179 -8.03 -10.70 -24.32
CA LYS A 179 -8.99 -9.87 -25.07
C LYS A 179 -8.65 -8.39 -25.02
N GLN A 180 -8.14 -7.92 -23.88
CA GLN A 180 -7.82 -6.51 -23.65
C GLN A 180 -6.32 -6.18 -23.80
N GLN A 181 -5.51 -7.12 -24.31
CA GLN A 181 -4.05 -7.00 -24.34
C GLN A 181 -3.56 -5.69 -24.95
N ALA A 182 -4.09 -5.31 -26.13
CA ALA A 182 -3.68 -4.08 -26.81
C ALA A 182 -3.98 -2.80 -26.00
N VAL A 183 -5.06 -2.81 -25.21
CA VAL A 183 -5.42 -1.69 -24.32
C VAL A 183 -4.44 -1.62 -23.16
N VAL A 184 -4.19 -2.76 -22.50
CA VAL A 184 -3.26 -2.84 -21.37
C VAL A 184 -1.85 -2.41 -21.80
N GLU A 185 -1.35 -2.94 -22.92
CA GLU A 185 -0.05 -2.59 -23.47
C GLU A 185 0.06 -1.07 -23.75
N LYS A 186 -0.97 -0.48 -24.38
CA LYS A 186 -0.99 0.95 -24.68
C LYS A 186 -0.96 1.80 -23.41
N VAL A 187 -1.73 1.44 -22.39
CA VAL A 187 -1.80 2.18 -21.13
C VAL A 187 -0.46 2.13 -20.39
N LEU A 188 0.12 0.92 -20.26
CA LEU A 188 1.42 0.74 -19.61
C LEU A 188 2.52 1.51 -20.34
N ARG A 189 2.56 1.43 -21.68
CA ARG A 189 3.55 2.14 -22.49
C ARG A 189 3.48 3.65 -22.30
N ILE A 190 2.27 4.23 -22.33
CA ILE A 190 2.09 5.68 -22.17
C ILE A 190 2.56 6.14 -20.78
N GLU A 191 2.19 5.43 -19.71
CA GLU A 191 2.60 5.82 -18.35
C GLU A 191 4.12 5.65 -18.15
N GLU A 192 4.71 4.58 -18.70
CA GLU A 192 6.16 4.35 -18.66
C GLU A 192 6.93 5.43 -19.43
N GLU A 193 6.53 5.76 -20.66
CA GLU A 193 7.16 6.82 -21.45
C GLU A 193 7.04 8.20 -20.78
N ASN A 194 5.89 8.50 -20.18
CA ASN A 194 5.69 9.75 -19.45
C ASN A 194 6.60 9.84 -18.23
N PHE A 195 6.75 8.75 -17.47
CA PHE A 195 7.61 8.73 -16.29
C PHE A 195 9.10 8.69 -16.65
N GLY A 196 9.47 7.99 -17.72
CA GLY A 196 10.87 7.90 -18.18
C GLY A 196 11.50 9.27 -18.43
N ARG A 197 10.72 10.26 -18.89
CA ARG A 197 11.18 11.64 -19.11
C ARG A 197 11.66 12.34 -17.83
N THR A 198 11.11 11.97 -16.67
CA THR A 198 11.44 12.60 -15.38
C THR A 198 12.23 11.70 -14.44
N LEU A 199 12.24 10.38 -14.69
CA LEU A 199 12.89 9.38 -13.85
C LEU A 199 14.38 9.66 -13.67
N GLU A 200 15.14 9.80 -14.76
CA GLU A 200 16.59 9.97 -14.69
C GLU A 200 16.98 11.22 -13.89
N ARG A 201 16.37 12.37 -14.24
CA ARG A 201 16.59 13.64 -13.51
C ARG A 201 16.18 13.56 -12.05
N GLY A 202 15.06 12.90 -11.76
CA GLY A 202 14.58 12.70 -10.39
C GLY A 202 15.52 11.80 -9.58
N MET A 203 16.09 10.76 -10.20
CA MET A 203 17.07 9.88 -9.56
C MET A 203 18.40 10.59 -9.28
N THR A 204 18.86 11.46 -10.17
CA THR A 204 20.04 12.31 -9.93
C THR A 204 19.83 13.17 -8.69
N ILE A 205 18.73 13.92 -8.64
CA ILE A 205 18.41 14.81 -7.51
C ILE A 205 18.26 14.03 -6.21
N LEU A 206 17.58 12.88 -6.26
CA LEU A 206 17.43 12.02 -5.08
C LEU A 206 18.79 11.48 -4.61
N THR A 207 19.66 11.08 -5.53
CA THR A 207 21.00 10.58 -5.20
C THR A 207 21.86 11.69 -4.57
N GLU A 208 21.90 12.87 -5.18
CA GLU A 208 22.61 14.03 -4.63
C GLU A 208 22.08 14.41 -3.24
N ALA A 209 20.76 14.43 -3.06
CA ALA A 209 20.17 14.71 -1.75
C ALA A 209 20.53 13.64 -0.71
N LEU A 210 20.59 12.37 -1.12
CA LEU A 210 20.98 11.27 -0.24
C LEU A 210 22.47 11.29 0.11
N ASP A 211 23.33 11.69 -0.83
CA ASP A 211 24.78 11.80 -0.59
C ASP A 211 25.13 12.99 0.32
N ASN A 212 24.32 14.05 0.27
CA ASN A 212 24.50 15.25 1.10
C ASN A 212 23.90 15.15 2.52
N LEU A 213 23.30 14.01 2.89
CA LEU A 213 22.69 13.81 4.20
C LEU A 213 23.70 13.71 5.37
N GLY A 214 24.96 13.34 5.10
CA GLY A 214 25.97 13.13 6.14
C GLY A 214 25.51 12.11 7.18
N ASP A 215 25.57 12.48 8.47
CA ASP A 215 25.12 11.64 9.59
C ASP A 215 23.58 11.63 9.77
N GLU A 216 22.86 12.52 9.09
CA GLU A 216 21.41 12.54 9.15
C GLU A 216 20.82 11.39 8.33
N LYS A 217 19.95 10.57 8.93
CA LYS A 217 19.33 9.43 8.24
C LYS A 217 17.96 9.75 7.63
N VAL A 218 17.61 11.03 7.50
CA VAL A 218 16.25 11.46 7.14
C VAL A 218 16.29 12.55 6.07
N LEU A 219 15.75 12.25 4.89
CA LEU A 219 15.52 13.26 3.85
C LEU A 219 14.59 14.38 4.35
N ASP A 220 14.97 15.61 4.07
CA ASP A 220 14.11 16.76 4.28
C ASP A 220 12.86 16.63 3.40
N GLY A 221 11.74 17.13 3.90
CA GLY A 221 10.49 16.95 3.18
C GLY A 221 10.28 17.94 2.02
N GLU A 222 11.07 19.02 1.93
CA GLU A 222 11.04 19.91 0.77
C GLU A 222 11.58 19.19 -0.46
N THR A 223 12.68 18.45 -0.32
CA THR A 223 13.22 17.55 -1.35
C THR A 223 12.20 16.49 -1.75
N VAL A 224 11.54 15.85 -0.77
CA VAL A 224 10.51 14.84 -1.08
C VAL A 224 9.30 15.43 -1.78
N PHE A 225 8.89 16.65 -1.39
CA PHE A 225 7.81 17.37 -2.07
C PHE A 225 8.20 17.74 -3.50
N LYS A 226 9.44 18.22 -3.72
CA LYS A 226 9.97 18.52 -5.06
C LYS A 226 10.00 17.28 -5.95
N LEU A 227 10.50 16.15 -5.43
CA LEU A 227 10.49 14.87 -6.12
C LEU A 227 9.06 14.44 -6.51
N TYR A 228 8.10 14.60 -5.59
CA TYR A 228 6.71 14.27 -5.85
C TYR A 228 6.03 15.20 -6.86
N ASP A 229 6.08 16.51 -6.65
CA ASP A 229 5.32 17.50 -7.41
C ASP A 229 5.93 17.76 -8.79
N THR A 230 7.26 17.86 -8.87
CA THR A 230 7.97 18.22 -10.11
C THR A 230 8.37 17.00 -10.94
N TYR A 231 8.86 15.93 -10.30
CA TYR A 231 9.38 14.75 -10.99
C TYR A 231 8.42 13.56 -10.97
N GLY A 232 7.31 13.68 -10.23
CA GLY A 232 6.29 12.65 -10.14
C GLY A 232 6.73 11.41 -9.35
N PHE A 233 7.67 11.55 -8.42
CA PHE A 233 8.16 10.45 -7.59
C PHE A 233 7.21 10.24 -6.42
N PRO A 234 6.50 9.09 -6.36
CA PRO A 234 5.71 8.78 -5.19
C PRO A 234 6.58 8.66 -3.94
N ALA A 235 6.07 9.06 -2.78
CA ALA A 235 6.82 9.04 -1.53
C ALA A 235 7.34 7.64 -1.17
N ASP A 236 6.61 6.59 -1.54
CA ASP A 236 7.04 5.19 -1.40
C ASP A 236 8.23 4.85 -2.30
N LEU A 237 8.29 5.35 -3.53
CA LEU A 237 9.44 5.16 -4.42
C LEU A 237 10.69 5.82 -3.83
N THR A 238 10.56 7.05 -3.30
CA THR A 238 11.65 7.72 -2.59
C THR A 238 12.10 6.91 -1.37
N ASN A 239 11.16 6.34 -0.61
CA ASN A 239 11.48 5.49 0.54
C ASN A 239 12.15 4.18 0.15
N ASP A 240 11.77 3.57 -0.98
CA ASP A 240 12.41 2.34 -1.48
C ASP A 240 13.88 2.59 -1.81
N VAL A 241 14.20 3.70 -2.50
CA VAL A 241 15.59 4.09 -2.80
C VAL A 241 16.38 4.39 -1.53
N ALA A 242 15.79 5.12 -0.57
CA ALA A 242 16.44 5.40 0.70
C ALA A 242 16.74 4.12 1.51
N ARG A 243 15.81 3.16 1.52
CA ARG A 243 15.97 1.88 2.23
C ARG A 243 17.10 1.03 1.65
N GLU A 244 17.27 1.03 0.33
CA GLU A 244 18.38 0.32 -0.34
C GLU A 244 19.77 0.84 0.05
N ARG A 245 19.87 2.06 0.58
CA ARG A 245 21.11 2.65 1.10
C ARG A 245 21.24 2.56 2.62
N GLU A 246 20.44 1.73 3.27
CA GLU A 246 20.41 1.58 4.74
C GLU A 246 20.10 2.88 5.52
N LEU A 247 19.57 3.89 4.83
CA LEU A 247 19.13 5.14 5.44
C LEU A 247 17.73 4.94 6.01
N LEU A 248 17.59 5.16 7.32
CA LEU A 248 16.36 4.92 8.08
C LEU A 248 15.21 5.83 7.60
N SER A 249 14.47 5.34 6.61
CA SER A 249 13.02 5.50 6.39
C SER A 249 12.35 6.68 7.13
N MET A 250 11.83 7.64 6.36
CA MET A 250 11.17 8.89 6.78
C MET A 250 9.88 8.72 7.61
N LYS A 251 9.90 8.03 8.74
CA LYS A 251 8.67 7.73 9.50
C LYS A 251 8.00 8.94 10.16
N LYS A 252 8.55 10.17 10.11
CA LYS A 252 7.94 11.34 10.79
C LYS A 252 7.67 12.60 9.96
N VAL A 253 8.24 12.79 8.77
CA VAL A 253 8.16 14.10 8.07
C VAL A 253 6.87 14.27 7.27
N LEU A 254 6.39 13.22 6.59
CA LEU A 254 5.26 13.31 5.65
C LEU A 254 3.95 13.83 6.29
N ARG A 255 3.63 13.43 7.53
CA ARG A 255 2.40 13.92 8.21
C ARG A 255 2.45 15.39 8.62
N ARG A 256 3.64 15.94 8.90
CA ARG A 256 3.79 17.34 9.34
C ARG A 256 3.81 18.29 8.16
N GLN A 257 4.49 17.94 7.07
CA GLN A 257 4.55 18.80 5.90
C GLN A 257 3.29 18.75 5.02
N TRP A 258 2.58 17.61 4.91
CA TRP A 258 1.27 17.60 4.26
C TRP A 258 0.28 18.56 4.92
N LYS A 259 0.35 18.72 6.25
CA LYS A 259 -0.44 19.72 6.98
C LYS A 259 0.01 21.16 6.73
N LEU A 260 1.31 21.39 6.51
CA LEU A 260 1.86 22.71 6.20
C LEU A 260 1.57 23.12 4.75
N SER A 261 1.68 22.21 3.78
CA SER A 261 1.44 22.50 2.36
C SER A 261 -0.04 22.67 2.00
N ALA A 262 -0.96 21.99 2.71
CA ALA A 262 -2.39 22.29 2.63
C ALA A 262 -2.68 23.77 3.01
N ASN A 263 -1.96 24.31 4.00
CA ASN A 263 -2.04 25.73 4.38
C ASN A 263 -1.34 26.66 3.37
N VAL A 264 -0.30 26.21 2.68
CA VAL A 264 0.40 26.99 1.64
C VAL A 264 -0.47 27.14 0.39
N ARG A 265 -1.20 26.10 -0.04
CA ARG A 265 -2.19 26.23 -1.14
C ARG A 265 -3.33 27.21 -0.81
N VAL A 266 -3.77 27.25 0.45
CA VAL A 266 -4.75 28.24 0.93
C VAL A 266 -4.15 29.66 0.94
N LYS A 267 -2.88 29.82 1.34
CA LYS A 267 -2.18 31.12 1.34
C LYS A 267 -1.90 31.66 -0.07
N LEU A 268 -1.50 30.81 -1.02
CA LEU A 268 -1.28 31.21 -2.41
C LEU A 268 -2.59 31.58 -3.11
N ALA A 269 -3.68 30.85 -2.84
CA ALA A 269 -5.01 31.22 -3.33
C ALA A 269 -5.48 32.59 -2.79
N SER A 270 -5.14 32.91 -1.54
CA SER A 270 -5.47 34.22 -0.95
C SER A 270 -4.57 35.36 -1.42
N LEU A 271 -3.34 35.09 -1.87
CA LEU A 271 -2.45 36.10 -2.45
C LEU A 271 -2.85 36.49 -3.88
N VAL A 272 -3.31 35.52 -4.69
CA VAL A 272 -3.81 35.76 -6.06
C VAL A 272 -5.10 36.59 -6.07
N LEU A 273 -5.88 36.56 -4.97
CA LEU A 273 -7.09 37.37 -4.79
C LEU A 273 -6.81 38.87 -4.56
N ILE A 274 -5.55 39.27 -4.29
CA ILE A 274 -5.19 40.66 -3.97
C ILE A 274 -4.86 41.47 -5.24
N THR A 275 -4.63 40.82 -6.39
CA THR A 275 -4.12 41.49 -7.61
C THR A 275 -5.12 41.57 -8.79
N MET A 276 -6.42 41.33 -8.58
CA MET A 276 -7.42 41.37 -9.66
C MET A 276 -8.37 42.59 -9.62
N PRO A 277 -8.76 43.19 -10.77
CA PRO A 277 -9.66 44.34 -10.82
C PRO A 277 -11.07 44.08 -10.26
N ARG A 278 -11.61 45.06 -9.53
CA ARG A 278 -12.82 45.01 -8.66
C ARG A 278 -14.11 44.41 -9.27
N LEU A 279 -14.29 44.40 -10.59
CA LEU A 279 -15.54 43.95 -11.22
C LEU A 279 -15.64 42.42 -11.44
N LYS A 280 -14.53 41.67 -11.49
CA LYS A 280 -14.57 40.19 -11.51
C LYS A 280 -14.65 39.55 -10.12
N LEU A 281 -14.38 40.33 -9.07
CA LEU A 281 -14.30 39.86 -7.69
C LEU A 281 -15.67 39.48 -7.11
N ILE A 282 -16.74 40.21 -7.46
CA ILE A 282 -18.07 40.06 -6.83
C ILE A 282 -18.77 38.76 -7.24
N LEU A 283 -18.62 38.32 -8.49
CA LEU A 283 -19.24 37.08 -8.99
C LEU A 283 -18.52 35.81 -8.47
N ILE A 284 -17.21 35.88 -8.27
CA ILE A 284 -16.41 34.75 -7.73
C ILE A 284 -16.50 34.70 -6.20
N LEU A 285 -16.56 35.85 -5.51
CA LEU A 285 -16.73 35.91 -4.07
C LEU A 285 -18.03 35.24 -3.62
N ASN A 286 -19.14 35.44 -4.33
CA ASN A 286 -20.42 34.84 -3.92
C ASN A 286 -20.45 33.31 -4.04
N SER A 287 -19.75 32.70 -5.01
CA SER A 287 -19.68 31.24 -5.17
C SER A 287 -18.63 30.60 -4.25
N VAL A 288 -17.49 31.27 -4.03
CA VAL A 288 -16.42 30.78 -3.16
C VAL A 288 -16.79 30.94 -1.69
N VAL A 289 -17.46 32.02 -1.29
CA VAL A 289 -17.95 32.20 0.09
C VAL A 289 -19.02 31.17 0.44
N THR A 290 -19.93 30.83 -0.48
CA THR A 290 -20.93 29.77 -0.22
C THR A 290 -20.30 28.38 -0.13
N GLN A 291 -19.26 28.06 -0.92
CA GLN A 291 -18.53 26.80 -0.79
C GLN A 291 -17.65 26.75 0.47
N ALA A 292 -16.98 27.85 0.81
CA ALA A 292 -16.15 27.94 2.01
C ALA A 292 -16.99 27.90 3.29
N GLN A 293 -18.17 28.54 3.32
CA GLN A 293 -19.11 28.43 4.45
C GLN A 293 -19.66 27.01 4.62
N LYS A 294 -19.98 26.31 3.52
CA LYS A 294 -20.37 24.90 3.56
C LYS A 294 -19.24 24.00 4.07
N ALA A 295 -18.02 24.20 3.59
CA ALA A 295 -16.84 23.45 4.03
C ALA A 295 -16.48 23.73 5.51
N ALA A 296 -16.59 24.99 5.96
CA ALA A 296 -16.36 25.39 7.34
C ALA A 296 -17.42 24.83 8.30
N ALA A 297 -18.69 24.85 7.91
CA ALA A 297 -19.77 24.23 8.68
C ALA A 297 -19.58 22.71 8.79
N GLN A 298 -19.15 22.05 7.72
CA GLN A 298 -18.86 20.61 7.70
C GLN A 298 -17.61 20.26 8.55
N TRP A 299 -16.60 21.13 8.54
CA TRP A 299 -15.42 21.03 9.41
C TRP A 299 -15.75 21.26 10.88
N GLN A 300 -16.57 22.26 11.23
CA GLN A 300 -17.05 22.47 12.60
C GLN A 300 -17.89 21.28 13.09
N LEU A 301 -18.71 20.68 12.22
CA LEU A 301 -19.44 19.45 12.54
C LEU A 301 -18.49 18.27 12.81
N CYS A 302 -17.43 18.12 12.00
CA CYS A 302 -16.39 17.09 12.20
C CYS A 302 -15.58 17.32 13.48
N LEU A 303 -15.24 18.57 13.81
CA LEU A 303 -14.57 18.94 15.06
C LEU A 303 -15.46 18.69 16.28
N LEU A 304 -16.74 19.05 16.23
CA LEU A 304 -17.70 18.74 17.28
C LEU A 304 -17.89 17.23 17.47
N LYS A 305 -17.94 16.45 16.38
CA LYS A 305 -17.96 14.98 16.43
C LYS A 305 -16.67 14.41 17.03
N ALA A 306 -15.51 14.92 16.65
CA ALA A 306 -14.22 14.50 17.18
C ALA A 306 -14.04 14.86 18.67
N MET A 307 -14.55 16.01 19.11
CA MET A 307 -14.56 16.42 20.52
C MET A 307 -15.51 15.55 21.36
N LYS A 308 -16.72 15.24 20.84
CA LYS A 308 -17.64 14.27 21.49
C LYS A 308 -17.01 12.88 21.58
N TRP A 309 -16.29 12.44 20.55
CA TRP A 309 -15.59 11.16 20.52
C TRP A 309 -14.45 11.11 21.55
N LYS A 310 -13.67 12.20 21.68
CA LYS A 310 -12.59 12.31 22.68
C LYS A 310 -13.13 12.33 24.12
N HIS A 311 -14.24 13.02 24.36
CA HIS A 311 -14.93 12.98 25.66
C HIS A 311 -15.49 11.59 25.99
N SER A 312 -16.07 10.91 24.99
CA SER A 312 -16.54 9.53 25.14
C SER A 312 -15.39 8.58 25.49
N LEU A 313 -14.27 8.64 24.76
CA LEU A 313 -13.08 7.81 25.05
C LEU A 313 -12.49 8.05 26.44
N LEU A 314 -12.49 9.29 26.92
CA LEU A 314 -12.03 9.64 28.27
C LEU A 314 -12.99 9.10 29.34
N ALA A 315 -14.29 9.09 29.08
CA ALA A 315 -15.29 8.47 29.95
C ALA A 315 -15.17 6.94 29.96
N THR A 316 -14.95 6.29 28.81
CA THR A 316 -14.76 4.83 28.71
C THR A 316 -13.46 4.40 29.39
N LYS A 317 -12.37 5.17 29.27
CA LYS A 317 -11.11 4.91 29.99
C LYS A 317 -11.26 5.05 31.51
N ARG A 318 -12.02 6.04 32.00
CA ARG A 318 -12.35 6.16 33.43
C ARG A 318 -13.20 4.98 33.94
N LEU A 319 -14.19 4.55 33.17
CA LEU A 319 -15.03 3.39 33.52
C LEU A 319 -14.24 2.07 33.53
N TRP A 320 -13.30 1.91 32.59
CA TRP A 320 -12.43 0.74 32.52
C TRP A 320 -11.45 0.68 33.71
N PHE A 321 -10.88 1.80 34.12
CA PHE A 321 -10.04 1.89 35.33
C PHE A 321 -10.83 1.56 36.61
N LEU A 322 -12.06 2.04 36.74
CA LEU A 322 -12.94 1.75 37.89
C LEU A 322 -13.42 0.28 37.93
N LYS A 323 -13.72 -0.33 36.78
CA LYS A 323 -14.07 -1.78 36.70
C LYS A 323 -12.88 -2.69 36.99
N ARG A 324 -11.66 -2.32 36.55
CA ARG A 324 -10.44 -3.09 36.81
C ARG A 324 -10.10 -3.12 38.30
N HIS A 325 -10.25 -1.99 39.00
CA HIS A 325 -10.02 -1.89 40.45
C HIS A 325 -11.01 -2.70 41.30
N ARG A 326 -12.28 -2.84 40.89
CA ARG A 326 -13.26 -3.73 41.55
C ARG A 326 -13.00 -5.21 41.27
N SER A 327 -12.52 -5.56 40.07
CA SER A 327 -12.24 -6.96 39.71
C SER A 327 -11.03 -7.56 40.46
N THR A 328 -10.05 -6.72 40.84
CA THR A 328 -8.87 -7.15 41.60
C THR A 328 -9.16 -7.36 43.09
N GLN A 329 -10.16 -6.68 43.68
CA GLN A 329 -10.60 -6.97 45.05
C GLN A 329 -11.49 -8.22 45.14
N SER A 330 -12.27 -8.54 44.09
CA SER A 330 -13.17 -9.70 44.12
C SER A 330 -12.49 -11.04 43.81
N ARG A 331 -11.27 -11.04 43.26
CA ARG A 331 -10.50 -12.28 42.96
C ARG A 331 -9.65 -12.79 44.12
N ALA A 332 -9.53 -12.05 45.22
CA ALA A 332 -8.75 -12.47 46.39
C ALA A 332 -9.53 -13.37 47.38
N VAL A 333 -10.82 -13.63 47.16
CA VAL A 333 -11.69 -14.31 48.16
C VAL A 333 -12.11 -15.74 47.77
N ASN A 334 -11.90 -16.20 46.53
CA ASN A 334 -12.47 -17.49 46.06
C ASN A 334 -11.46 -18.54 45.56
N VAL A 335 -10.30 -18.67 46.23
CA VAL A 335 -9.37 -19.80 45.97
C VAL A 335 -9.00 -20.48 47.29
N VAL A 336 -9.99 -21.08 47.95
CA VAL A 336 -9.82 -22.21 48.87
C VAL A 336 -11.10 -23.05 48.74
N THR A 337 -10.98 -24.38 48.81
CA THR A 337 -12.06 -25.39 48.77
C THR A 337 -12.46 -25.89 47.38
N LEU A 338 -11.71 -26.88 46.86
CA LEU A 338 -12.25 -28.15 46.34
C LEU A 338 -11.06 -29.05 45.95
N ALA A 339 -10.59 -29.78 46.95
CA ALA A 339 -9.77 -30.98 46.78
C ALA A 339 -10.41 -32.04 47.68
N PHE A 340 -11.15 -32.96 47.07
CA PHE A 340 -11.38 -34.35 47.45
C PHE A 340 -12.02 -35.07 46.27
#